data_AF-A0A7Y1X9U0-F1
#
_entry.id   AF-A0A7Y1X9U0-F1
#
_cell.length_a   1.000
_cell.length_b   1.000
_cell.length_c   1.000
_cell.angle_alpha   90.00
_cell.angle_beta   90.00
_cell.angle_gamma   90.00
#
_symmetry.space_group_name_H-M   'P 1'
#
loop_
_entity.id
_entity.type
_entity.pdbx_description
1 polymer ?
#
loop_
_entity_poly.entity_id
_entity_poly.type
_entity_poly.pdbx_seq_one_letter_code
_entity_poly.pdbx_strand_id
1 'polypeptide(L)'
;YGELLSDIGAGAALDLFRSEESKRLAWEDFSLSRAWGISGFPSLLVEHEDQLQIVTRGYVAPDTLLPGLDAWVQANTTHRSAR
;
A
#
# COMPACT_ATOMS: atom_id res chain seq x y z
N TYR A 1 14.13 -20.58 0.13
CA TYR A 1 14.37 -19.38 0.95
C TYR A 1 15.81 -18.90 0.98
N GLY A 2 16.82 -19.72 0.65
CA GLY A 2 18.24 -19.32 0.69
C GLY A 2 18.65 -18.22 -0.30
N GLU A 3 18.11 -18.23 -1.52
CA GLU A 3 18.41 -17.20 -2.55
C GLU A 3 17.72 -15.86 -2.30
N LEU A 4 16.55 -15.82 -1.63
CA LEU A 4 15.81 -14.57 -1.42
C LEU A 4 16.45 -13.67 -0.34
N LEU A 5 17.29 -14.26 0.51
CA LEU A 5 17.91 -13.59 1.66
C LEU A 5 19.39 -13.26 1.43
N SER A 6 20.01 -13.76 0.36
CA SER A 6 21.40 -13.43 0.02
C SER A 6 21.55 -11.95 -0.35
N ASP A 7 20.54 -11.37 -0.99
CA ASP A 7 20.60 -10.00 -1.52
C ASP A 7 20.37 -8.93 -0.44
N ILE A 8 19.84 -9.33 0.72
CA ILE A 8 19.44 -8.44 1.83
C ILE A 8 20.33 -8.66 3.07
N GLY A 9 21.23 -9.65 3.03
CA GLY A 9 22.02 -10.08 4.18
C GLY A 9 21.19 -10.90 5.18
N ALA A 10 21.15 -12.22 4.97
CA ALA A 10 20.26 -13.15 5.68
C ALA A 10 20.25 -13.02 7.22
N GLY A 11 21.39 -12.73 7.84
CA GLY A 11 21.49 -12.53 9.29
C GLY A 11 20.78 -11.26 9.76
N ALA A 12 21.11 -10.12 9.14
CA ALA A 12 20.49 -8.83 9.48
C ALA A 12 18.98 -8.82 9.18
N ALA A 13 18.55 -9.45 8.08
CA ALA A 13 17.14 -9.61 7.76
C ALA A 13 16.37 -10.43 8.80
N LEU A 14 16.99 -11.50 9.33
CA LEU A 14 16.37 -12.34 10.35
C LEU A 14 16.28 -11.65 11.70
N ASP A 15 17.30 -10.88 12.08
CA ASP A 15 17.31 -10.10 13.32
C ASP A 15 16.24 -9.00 13.26
N LEU A 16 16.14 -8.29 12.14
CA LEU A 16 15.07 -7.31 11.91
C LEU A 16 13.69 -7.98 11.99
N PHE A 17 13.47 -9.07 11.25
CA PHE A 17 12.22 -9.83 11.24
C PHE A 17 11.78 -10.29 12.65
N ARG A 18 12.73 -10.63 13.52
CA ARG A 18 12.47 -11.07 14.89
C ARG A 18 12.28 -9.94 15.89
N SER A 19 12.66 -8.71 15.53
CA SER A 19 12.62 -7.57 16.44
C SER A 19 11.21 -7.26 16.93
N GLU A 20 11.09 -6.79 18.17
CA GLU A 20 9.81 -6.31 18.71
C GLU A 20 9.28 -5.10 17.93
N GLU A 21 10.17 -4.28 17.38
CA GLU A 21 9.81 -3.16 16.53
C GLU A 21 9.09 -3.61 15.26
N SER A 22 9.63 -4.60 14.53
CA SER A 22 8.97 -5.14 13.33
C SER A 22 7.64 -5.79 13.64
N LYS A 23 7.51 -6.47 14.80
CA LYS A 23 6.21 -7.00 15.26
C LYS A 23 5.21 -5.88 15.52
N ARG A 24 5.63 -4.82 16.20
CA ARG A 24 4.79 -3.64 16.49
C ARG A 24 4.32 -2.98 15.19
N LEU A 25 5.23 -2.72 14.25
CA LEU A 25 4.92 -2.13 12.95
C LEU A 25 3.94 -2.99 12.15
N ALA A 26 4.15 -4.31 12.11
CA ALA A 26 3.22 -5.21 11.44
C ALA A 26 1.80 -5.18 12.06
N TRP A 27 1.72 -5.13 13.40
CA TRP A 27 0.43 -4.99 14.10
C TRP A 27 -0.25 -3.65 13.86
N GLU A 28 0.53 -2.57 13.76
CA GLU A 28 0.04 -1.24 13.40
C GLU A 28 -0.54 -1.25 11.99
N ASP A 29 0.15 -1.83 11.01
CA ASP A 29 -0.33 -1.96 9.62
C ASP A 29 -1.65 -2.76 9.52
N PHE A 30 -1.78 -3.87 10.25
CA PHE A 30 -3.03 -4.62 10.30
C PHE A 30 -4.16 -3.84 10.97
N SER A 31 -3.84 -3.03 11.97
CA SER A 31 -4.82 -2.19 12.67
C SER A 31 -5.27 -1.02 11.79
N LEU A 32 -4.34 -0.40 11.08
CA LEU A 32 -4.58 0.69 10.14
C LEU A 32 -5.44 0.22 8.96
N SER A 33 -5.12 -0.96 8.40
CA SER A 33 -5.92 -1.59 7.34
C SER A 33 -7.39 -1.75 7.75
N ARG A 34 -7.65 -2.22 8.98
CA ARG A 34 -9.01 -2.37 9.52
C ARG A 34 -9.67 -1.02 9.78
N ALA A 35 -8.93 -0.04 10.31
CA ALA A 35 -9.44 1.31 10.57
C ALA A 35 -9.87 2.02 9.26
N TRP A 36 -9.16 1.76 8.17
CA TRP A 36 -9.52 2.23 6.83
C TRP A 36 -10.67 1.43 6.18
N GLY A 37 -11.23 0.44 6.88
CA GLY A 37 -12.37 -0.35 6.40
C GLY A 37 -12.01 -1.38 5.32
N ILE A 38 -10.73 -1.76 5.22
CA ILE A 38 -10.27 -2.86 4.34
C ILE A 38 -10.79 -4.18 4.92
N SER A 39 -11.61 -4.89 4.14
CA SER A 39 -12.23 -6.16 4.53
C SER A 39 -11.77 -7.36 3.70
N GLY A 40 -10.85 -7.15 2.75
CA GLY A 40 -10.35 -8.19 1.85
C GLY A 40 -9.12 -7.73 1.07
N PHE A 41 -8.39 -8.69 0.50
CA PHE A 41 -7.16 -8.44 -0.25
C PHE A 41 -7.21 -9.08 -1.66
N PRO A 42 -6.52 -8.51 -2.67
CA PRO A 42 -5.80 -7.24 -2.63
C PRO A 42 -6.77 -6.05 -2.54
N SER A 43 -6.37 -4.97 -1.86
CA SER A 43 -7.09 -3.69 -1.86
C SER A 43 -6.15 -2.60 -2.31
N LEU A 44 -6.65 -1.66 -3.09
CA LEU A 44 -5.90 -0.47 -3.51
C LEU A 44 -6.59 0.76 -2.94
N LEU A 45 -5.79 1.65 -2.36
CA LEU A 45 -6.22 2.92 -1.81
C LEU A 45 -5.42 4.02 -2.48
N VAL A 46 -6.03 5.19 -2.59
CA VAL A 46 -5.36 6.40 -3.07
C VAL A 46 -5.50 7.46 -1.99
N GLU A 47 -4.42 8.19 -1.74
CA GLU A 47 -4.39 9.30 -0.80
C GLU A 47 -4.16 10.60 -1.58
N HIS A 48 -5.01 11.60 -1.34
CA HIS A 48 -4.87 12.92 -1.93
C HIS A 48 -5.43 13.97 -0.99
N GLU A 49 -4.63 15.01 -0.72
CA GLU A 49 -5.01 16.09 0.21
C GLU A 49 -5.49 15.55 1.58
N ASP A 50 -4.73 14.61 2.15
CA ASP A 50 -5.03 13.93 3.42
C ASP A 50 -6.38 13.16 3.42
N GLN A 51 -6.99 12.95 2.25
CA GLN A 51 -8.18 12.12 2.06
C GLN A 51 -7.79 10.78 1.47
N LEU A 52 -8.12 9.71 2.19
CA LEU A 52 -7.92 8.35 1.75
C LEU A 52 -9.19 7.79 1.10
N GLN A 53 -9.09 7.29 -0.13
CA GLN A 53 -10.19 6.69 -0.88
C GLN A 53 -9.84 5.27 -1.29
N ILE A 54 -10.80 4.36 -1.22
CA ILE A 54 -10.63 2.98 -1.66
C ILE A 54 -10.94 2.88 -3.16
N VAL A 55 -9.98 2.39 -3.93
CA VAL A 55 -10.09 2.18 -5.37
C VAL A 55 -10.64 0.79 -5.69
N THR A 56 -10.14 -0.25 -5.01
CA THR A 56 -10.68 -1.62 -5.12
C THR A 56 -10.62 -2.38 -3.81
N ARG A 57 -11.57 -3.30 -3.63
CA ARG A 57 -11.69 -4.27 -2.54
C ARG A 57 -11.69 -5.69 -3.11
N GLY A 58 -10.58 -6.09 -3.70
CA GLY A 58 -10.41 -7.35 -4.40
C GLY A 58 -9.61 -7.20 -5.69
N TYR A 59 -9.35 -8.35 -6.32
CA TYR A 59 -8.67 -8.38 -7.61
C TYR A 59 -9.52 -7.70 -8.69
N VAL A 60 -8.87 -6.81 -9.44
CA VAL A 60 -9.41 -6.19 -10.66
C VAL A 60 -8.30 -6.25 -11.71
N ALA A 61 -8.65 -6.63 -12.94
CA ALA A 61 -7.69 -6.70 -14.03
C ALA A 61 -7.14 -5.29 -14.37
N PRO A 62 -5.84 -5.15 -14.70
CA PRO A 62 -5.23 -3.85 -15.02
C PRO A 62 -5.99 -3.07 -16.10
N ASP A 63 -6.44 -3.75 -17.16
CA ASP A 63 -7.16 -3.13 -18.28
C ASP A 63 -8.50 -2.50 -17.85
N THR A 64 -9.06 -2.94 -16.72
CA THR A 64 -10.28 -2.36 -16.11
C THR A 64 -9.94 -1.27 -15.09
N LEU A 65 -8.88 -1.47 -14.31
CA LEU A 65 -8.49 -0.57 -13.22
C LEU A 65 -7.81 0.72 -13.72
N LEU A 66 -6.85 0.57 -14.63
CA LEU A 66 -5.94 1.65 -15.02
C LEU A 66 -6.65 2.85 -15.67
N PRO A 67 -7.62 2.69 -16.60
CA PRO A 67 -8.26 3.85 -17.21
C PRO A 67 -8.98 4.76 -16.20
N GLY A 68 -9.64 4.16 -15.19
CA GLY A 68 -10.33 4.90 -14.14
C GLY A 68 -9.36 5.58 -13.18
N LEU A 69 -8.28 4.89 -12.82
CA LEU A 69 -7.22 5.45 -11.98
C LEU A 69 -6.50 6.61 -12.69
N ASP A 70 -6.18 6.47 -13.97
CA ASP A 70 -5.54 7.52 -14.77
C ASP A 70 -6.43 8.76 -14.87
N ALA A 71 -7.73 8.58 -15.16
CA ALA A 71 -8.70 9.68 -15.20
C ALA A 71 -8.79 10.40 -13.84
N TRP A 72 -8.80 9.64 -12.74
CA TRP A 72 -8.80 10.20 -11.39
C TRP A 72 -7.50 10.98 -11.11
N VAL A 73 -6.33 10.45 -11.48
CA VAL A 73 -5.04 11.14 -11.30
C VAL A 73 -5.03 12.46 -12.07
N GLN A 74 -5.47 12.46 -13.34
CA GLN A 74 -5.50 13.69 -14.14
C GLN A 74 -6.44 14.74 -13.54
N ALA A 75 -7.62 14.35 -13.06
CA ALA A 75 -8.58 15.25 -12.45
C ALA A 75 -8.08 15.88 -11.14
N ASN A 76 -7.34 15.11 -10.33
CA ASN A 76 -6.90 15.55 -9.00
C ASN A 76 -5.50 16.18 -8.98
N THR A 77 -4.66 15.97 -10.00
CA THR A 77 -3.30 16.56 -10.06
C THR A 77 -3.20 17.88 -10.84
N THR A 78 -4.19 18.21 -11.69
CA THR A 78 -4.17 19.40 -12.55
C THR A 78 -4.31 20.73 -11.78
N HIS A 79 -4.62 20.71 -10.48
CA HIS A 79 -4.75 21.93 -9.66
C HIS A 79 -3.42 22.60 -9.24
N ARG A 80 -2.25 22.11 -9.70
CA ARG A 80 -0.92 22.63 -9.29
C ARG A 80 -0.28 23.72 -10.17
N SER A 81 -1.00 24.33 -11.12
CA SER A 81 -0.50 25.49 -11.89
C SER A 81 -1.36 26.74 -11.73
N ALA A 82 -1.47 27.26 -10.50
CA ALA A 82 -1.63 28.69 -10.22
C ALA A 82 -1.69 28.92 -8.70
N ARG A 83 -0.54 29.09 -8.05
CA ARG A 83 -0.32 30.00 -6.92
C ARG A 83 1.12 30.01 -6.47
#